data_AF-L9M6S1-F1
#
_entry.id   AF-L9M6S1-F1
#
_cell.length_a   1.000
_cell.length_b   1.000
_cell.length_c   1.000
_cell.angle_alpha   90.00
_cell.angle_beta   90.00
_cell.angle_gamma   90.00
#
_symmetry.space_group_name_H-M   'P 1'
#
loop_
_entity.id
_entity.type
_entity.pdbx_description
1 polymer ?
#
loop_
_entity_poly.entity_id
_entity_poly.type
_entity_poly.pdbx_seq_one_letter_code
_entity_poly.pdbx_strand_id
1 'polypeptide(L)'
;MKQALKIKLANHSEFKQAWDALIKLGYHWGGNCTEPCTAPYLYTYDDGRILADYFDVEGADLLSPNSAYGYFNAHKHKEVTLADLKKSAFGNEEAVFIGVDAEYVYYSVDADGGAWYTKNEPHISERGDFWGKDISMKEAPNFNLHSDWTQSLIKRNNIAETLANLEVSTQ
;
A
#
# COMPACT_ATOMS: atom_id res chain seq x y z
N MET A 1 17.94 7.96 -4.19
CA MET A 1 17.54 9.24 -4.83
C MET A 1 16.02 9.21 -4.97
N LYS A 2 15.32 10.30 -4.65
CA LYS A 2 13.85 10.37 -4.82
C LYS A 2 13.49 10.57 -6.29
N GLN A 3 12.25 10.29 -6.65
CA GLN A 3 11.77 10.36 -8.03
C GLN A 3 10.77 11.51 -8.18
N ALA A 4 10.79 12.15 -9.34
CA ALA A 4 9.81 13.17 -9.72
C ALA A 4 8.58 12.49 -10.35
N LEU A 5 7.54 12.27 -9.54
CA LEU A 5 6.34 11.53 -9.90
C LEU A 5 5.11 12.45 -9.89
N LYS A 6 4.07 12.04 -10.62
CA LYS A 6 2.70 12.56 -10.49
C LYS A 6 1.74 11.39 -10.36
N ILE A 7 0.72 11.54 -9.52
CA ILE A 7 -0.31 10.52 -9.32
C ILE A 7 -1.69 11.18 -9.29
N LYS A 8 -2.63 10.55 -9.99
CA LYS A 8 -4.06 10.91 -9.99
C LYS A 8 -4.81 9.93 -9.09
N LEU A 9 -5.68 10.47 -8.24
CA LEU A 9 -6.40 9.76 -7.20
C LEU A 9 -7.90 9.97 -7.38
N ALA A 10 -8.67 8.90 -7.35
CA ALA A 10 -10.11 8.96 -7.62
C ALA A 10 -10.92 9.45 -6.41
N ASN A 11 -10.42 9.25 -5.19
CA ASN A 11 -11.17 9.53 -3.96
C ASN A 11 -10.25 9.69 -2.74
N HIS A 12 -10.87 10.03 -1.61
CA HIS A 12 -10.20 10.21 -0.31
C HIS A 12 -9.45 8.96 0.20
N SER A 13 -9.97 7.76 -0.06
CA SER A 13 -9.31 6.52 0.37
C SER A 13 -8.00 6.33 -0.39
N GLU A 14 -8.01 6.53 -1.70
CA GLU A 14 -6.79 6.47 -2.51
C GLU A 14 -5.78 7.53 -2.10
N PHE A 15 -6.24 8.75 -1.76
CA PHE A 15 -5.37 9.79 -1.23
C PHE A 15 -4.64 9.36 0.04
N LYS A 16 -5.36 8.82 1.03
CA LYS A 16 -4.74 8.35 2.27
C LYS A 16 -3.70 7.26 2.01
N GLN A 17 -4.03 6.31 1.14
CA GLN A 17 -3.12 5.22 0.77
C GLN A 17 -1.87 5.75 0.04
N ALA A 18 -2.03 6.70 -0.87
CA ALA A 18 -0.92 7.33 -1.56
C ALA A 18 -0.04 8.13 -0.59
N TRP A 19 -0.66 8.87 0.34
CA TRP A 19 0.05 9.65 1.35
C TRP A 19 0.90 8.76 2.25
N ASP A 20 0.31 7.70 2.82
CA ASP A 20 1.03 6.74 3.67
C ASP A 20 2.20 6.09 2.90
N ALA A 21 2.00 5.71 1.63
CA ALA A 21 3.04 5.17 0.78
C ALA A 21 4.20 6.16 0.55
N LEU A 22 3.89 7.44 0.30
CA LEU A 22 4.88 8.49 0.11
C LEU A 22 5.67 8.77 1.39
N ILE A 23 5.01 8.84 2.54
CA ILE A 23 5.68 9.00 3.84
C ILE A 23 6.58 7.79 4.12
N LYS A 24 6.11 6.56 3.85
CA LYS A 24 6.91 5.33 3.98
C LYS A 24 8.16 5.36 3.11
N LEU A 25 8.02 5.85 1.89
CA LEU A 25 9.13 6.07 0.97
C LEU A 25 10.05 7.20 1.39
N GLY A 26 9.73 7.95 2.45
CA GLY A 26 10.52 9.03 3.04
C GLY A 26 10.39 10.36 2.31
N TYR A 27 9.26 10.60 1.65
CA TYR A 27 8.88 11.94 1.18
C TYR A 27 8.28 12.74 2.34
N HIS A 28 8.24 14.06 2.21
CA HIS A 28 7.68 14.97 3.21
C HIS A 28 6.88 16.09 2.53
N TRP A 29 5.91 16.64 3.25
CA TRP A 29 5.14 17.78 2.75
C TRP A 29 6.06 19.00 2.52
N GLY A 30 6.00 19.56 1.30
CA GLY A 30 6.82 20.69 0.89
C GLY A 30 6.05 21.99 0.68
N GLY A 31 4.74 22.00 0.97
CA GLY A 31 3.91 23.19 0.87
C GLY A 31 4.15 24.19 2.00
N ASN A 32 3.72 25.43 1.78
CA ASN A 32 3.82 26.51 2.76
C ASN A 32 2.61 26.59 3.72
N CYS A 33 1.73 25.58 3.68
CA CYS A 33 0.53 25.46 4.48
C CYS A 33 0.47 24.08 5.16
N THR A 34 -0.59 23.82 5.92
CA THR A 34 -0.85 22.48 6.46
C THR A 34 -0.98 21.45 5.33
N GLU A 35 -0.50 20.24 5.57
CA GLU A 35 -0.67 19.14 4.63
C GLU A 35 -2.16 18.92 4.29
N PRO A 36 -2.48 18.57 3.04
CA PRO A 36 -3.86 18.39 2.62
C PRO A 36 -4.50 17.19 3.30
N CYS A 37 -5.77 17.31 3.68
CA CYS A 37 -6.57 16.16 4.13
C CYS A 37 -7.03 15.27 2.96
N THR A 38 -7.10 15.85 1.75
CA THR A 38 -7.46 15.17 0.49
C THR A 38 -7.00 16.02 -0.70
N ALA A 39 -6.63 15.35 -1.79
CA ALA A 39 -6.32 15.99 -3.07
C ALA A 39 -6.45 14.95 -4.20
N PRO A 40 -6.98 15.33 -5.38
CA PRO A 40 -7.02 14.46 -6.54
C PRO A 40 -5.66 14.24 -7.21
N TYR A 41 -4.71 15.16 -7.01
CA TYR A 41 -3.39 15.10 -7.66
C TYR A 41 -2.28 15.34 -6.65
N LEU A 42 -1.29 14.44 -6.63
CA LEU A 42 -0.05 14.60 -5.87
C LEU A 42 1.16 14.59 -6.80
N TYR A 43 2.18 15.34 -6.42
CA TYR A 43 3.45 15.45 -7.13
C TYR A 43 4.60 15.28 -6.16
N THR A 44 5.59 14.49 -6.54
CA THR A 44 6.83 14.33 -5.78
C THR A 44 8.01 14.95 -6.50
N TYR A 45 9.03 15.34 -5.76
CA TYR A 45 10.26 15.94 -6.28
C TYR A 45 11.50 15.15 -5.85
N ASP A 46 12.61 15.38 -6.54
CA ASP A 46 13.91 14.73 -6.30
C ASP A 46 14.55 15.09 -4.94
N ASP A 47 14.19 16.25 -4.40
CA ASP A 47 14.50 16.68 -3.03
C ASP A 47 13.61 16.03 -1.96
N GLY A 48 12.63 15.22 -2.36
CA GLY A 48 11.74 14.50 -1.45
C GLY A 48 10.49 15.25 -1.02
N ARG A 49 10.22 16.43 -1.58
CA ARG A 49 8.97 17.16 -1.31
C ARG A 49 7.76 16.52 -1.99
N ILE A 50 6.61 16.65 -1.34
CA ILE A 50 5.27 16.39 -1.87
C ILE A 50 4.57 17.73 -2.04
N LEU A 51 3.96 17.96 -3.20
CA LEU A 51 3.00 19.04 -3.45
C LEU A 51 1.69 18.45 -3.98
N ALA A 52 0.61 19.22 -3.89
CA ALA A 52 -0.73 18.77 -4.27
C ALA A 52 -1.45 19.85 -5.07
N ASP A 53 -2.25 19.43 -6.05
CA ASP A 53 -3.31 20.28 -6.60
C ASP A 53 -4.67 19.80 -6.11
N TYR A 54 -5.53 20.76 -5.80
CA TYR A 54 -6.87 20.52 -5.31
C TYR A 54 -7.86 20.31 -6.46
N PHE A 55 -9.14 20.32 -6.13
CA PHE A 55 -10.21 20.13 -7.09
C PHE A 55 -10.35 21.34 -8.02
N ASP A 56 -10.61 21.05 -9.29
CA ASP A 56 -11.16 22.04 -10.20
C ASP A 56 -12.50 22.55 -9.68
N VAL A 57 -12.73 23.85 -9.81
CA VAL A 57 -14.04 24.44 -9.51
C VAL A 57 -15.08 23.91 -10.49
N GLU A 58 -16.34 23.83 -10.04
CA GLU A 58 -17.44 23.40 -10.91
C GLU A 58 -17.52 24.29 -12.17
N GLY A 59 -17.58 23.65 -13.35
CA GLY A 59 -17.59 24.35 -14.63
C GLY A 59 -16.22 24.83 -15.13
N ALA A 60 -15.12 24.46 -14.47
CA ALA A 60 -13.77 24.74 -14.96
C ALA A 60 -13.54 24.12 -16.35
N ASP A 61 -12.81 24.85 -17.20
CA ASP A 61 -12.29 24.31 -18.44
C ASP A 61 -11.13 23.35 -18.16
N LEU A 62 -11.44 22.06 -18.14
CA LEU A 62 -10.49 20.98 -17.88
C LEU A 62 -9.40 20.83 -18.96
N LEU A 63 -9.56 21.48 -20.12
CA LEU A 63 -8.54 21.50 -21.17
C LEU A 63 -7.53 22.64 -20.96
N SER A 64 -7.85 23.62 -20.12
CA SER A 64 -6.95 24.71 -19.77
C SER A 64 -5.77 24.18 -18.95
N PRO A 65 -4.52 24.55 -19.28
CA PRO A 65 -3.36 24.20 -18.47
C PRO A 65 -3.37 24.83 -17.06
N ASN A 66 -4.31 25.74 -16.81
CA ASN A 66 -4.52 26.37 -15.50
C ASN A 66 -5.59 25.66 -14.64
N SER A 67 -6.29 24.67 -15.20
CA SER A 67 -7.12 23.75 -14.41
C SER A 67 -6.23 22.74 -13.70
N ALA A 68 -6.64 22.20 -12.55
CA ALA A 68 -5.89 21.17 -11.85
C ALA A 68 -5.71 19.93 -12.73
N TYR A 69 -6.76 19.50 -13.43
CA TYR A 69 -6.67 18.39 -14.39
C TYR A 69 -5.76 18.71 -15.58
N GLY A 70 -5.88 19.89 -16.18
CA GLY A 70 -5.06 20.29 -17.32
C GLY A 70 -3.59 20.45 -16.94
N TYR A 71 -3.31 21.01 -15.75
CA TYR A 71 -1.96 21.09 -15.21
C TYR A 71 -1.38 19.69 -14.96
N PHE A 72 -2.14 18.77 -14.35
CA PHE A 72 -1.73 17.37 -14.18
C PHE A 72 -1.34 16.73 -15.52
N ASN A 73 -2.16 16.89 -16.56
CA ASN A 73 -1.88 16.32 -17.88
C ASN A 73 -0.63 16.92 -18.53
N ALA A 74 -0.43 18.23 -18.40
CA ALA A 74 0.72 18.93 -18.94
C ALA A 74 2.02 18.71 -18.12
N HIS A 75 1.91 18.26 -16.86
CA HIS A 75 3.07 18.12 -15.97
C HIS A 75 4.05 17.06 -16.47
N LYS A 76 5.35 17.43 -16.51
CA LYS A 76 6.46 16.59 -16.99
C LYS A 76 6.85 15.41 -16.08
N HIS A 77 6.26 15.31 -14.89
CA HIS A 77 6.62 14.25 -13.95
C HIS A 77 6.14 12.91 -14.47
N LYS A 78 6.85 11.84 -14.10
CA LYS A 78 6.46 10.49 -14.48
C LYS A 78 5.13 10.15 -13.80
N GLU A 79 4.12 9.83 -14.60
CA GLU A 79 2.86 9.34 -14.06
C GLU A 79 3.03 7.93 -13.49
N VAL A 80 2.50 7.71 -12.30
CA VAL A 80 2.45 6.39 -11.64
C VAL A 80 1.04 6.11 -11.15
N THR A 81 0.67 4.83 -11.15
CA THR A 81 -0.57 4.39 -10.54
C THR A 81 -0.41 4.26 -9.01
N LEU A 82 -1.54 4.25 -8.29
CA LEU A 82 -1.52 3.93 -6.86
C LEU A 82 -0.90 2.55 -6.60
N ALA A 83 -1.18 1.56 -7.46
CA ALA A 83 -0.61 0.23 -7.34
C ALA A 83 0.93 0.25 -7.45
N ASP A 84 1.49 0.97 -8.44
CA ASP A 84 2.94 1.11 -8.59
C ASP A 84 3.60 1.81 -7.40
N LEU A 85 2.92 2.82 -6.85
CA LEU A 85 3.38 3.56 -5.69
C LEU A 85 3.38 2.66 -4.45
N LYS A 86 2.29 1.94 -4.19
CA LYS A 86 2.19 0.98 -3.08
C LYS A 86 3.23 -0.12 -3.22
N LYS A 87 3.44 -0.64 -4.43
CA LYS A 87 4.48 -1.63 -4.72
C LYS A 87 5.88 -1.12 -4.36
N SER A 88 6.16 0.14 -4.67
CA SER A 88 7.45 0.76 -4.37
C SER A 88 7.64 0.97 -2.86
N ALA A 89 6.57 1.30 -2.14
CA ALA A 89 6.60 1.60 -0.71
C ALA A 89 6.60 0.36 0.19
N PHE A 90 5.85 -0.67 -0.21
CA PHE A 90 5.50 -1.81 0.63
C PHE A 90 5.95 -3.16 0.05
N GLY A 91 6.55 -3.17 -1.13
CA GLY A 91 6.92 -4.40 -1.83
C GLY A 91 5.79 -5.01 -2.65
N ASN A 92 5.99 -6.21 -3.16
CA ASN A 92 4.97 -6.92 -3.92
C ASN A 92 3.78 -7.31 -3.02
N GLU A 93 2.65 -7.68 -3.64
CA GLU A 93 1.61 -8.43 -2.94
C GLU A 93 2.20 -9.78 -2.54
N GLU A 94 2.40 -9.97 -1.24
CA GLU A 94 2.97 -11.21 -0.72
C GLU A 94 1.83 -12.06 -0.19
N ALA A 95 1.86 -13.33 -0.57
CA ALA A 95 0.96 -14.33 -0.03
C ALA A 95 1.23 -14.45 1.47
N VAL A 96 0.42 -13.79 2.30
CA VAL A 96 0.57 -13.94 3.74
C VAL A 96 -0.13 -15.22 4.17
N PHE A 97 0.67 -16.25 4.46
CA PHE A 97 0.18 -17.49 5.05
C PHE A 97 -0.18 -17.25 6.51
N ILE A 98 -1.48 -17.24 6.83
CA ILE A 98 -1.93 -17.37 8.23
C ILE A 98 -2.20 -18.83 8.53
N GLY A 99 -1.27 -19.48 9.20
CA GLY A 99 -1.54 -20.74 9.90
C GLY A 99 -1.72 -20.51 11.39
N VAL A 100 -2.47 -21.41 12.02
CA VAL A 100 -2.67 -21.44 13.47
C VAL A 100 -2.12 -22.78 13.94
N ASP A 101 -1.14 -22.76 14.85
CA ASP A 101 -0.65 -23.99 15.47
C ASP A 101 -1.59 -24.47 16.60
N ALA A 102 -1.27 -25.63 17.19
CA ALA A 102 -2.06 -26.20 18.29
C ALA A 102 -2.13 -25.30 19.54
N GLU A 103 -1.26 -24.28 19.64
CA GLU A 103 -1.23 -23.30 20.73
C GLU A 103 -1.89 -21.96 20.38
N TYR A 104 -2.61 -21.89 19.25
CA TYR A 104 -3.24 -20.66 18.75
C TYR A 104 -2.24 -19.55 18.39
N VAL A 105 -1.04 -19.92 17.96
CA VAL A 105 -0.07 -18.95 17.43
C VAL A 105 -0.34 -18.72 15.94
N TYR A 106 -0.50 -17.46 15.57
CA TYR A 106 -0.70 -17.03 14.19
C TYR A 106 0.64 -16.70 13.56
N TYR A 107 0.86 -17.23 12.36
CA TYR A 107 2.07 -16.98 11.57
C TYR A 107 1.77 -16.08 10.37
N SER A 108 2.79 -15.40 9.87
CA SER A 108 2.78 -14.61 8.63
C SER A 108 4.09 -14.85 7.93
N VAL A 109 4.07 -15.11 6.63
CA VAL A 109 5.26 -15.27 5.80
C VAL A 109 5.20 -14.28 4.66
N ASP A 110 6.30 -13.58 4.39
CA ASP A 110 6.46 -12.71 3.23
C ASP A 110 6.98 -13.48 2.00
N ALA A 111 7.12 -12.81 0.85
CA ALA A 111 7.58 -13.46 -0.37
C ALA A 111 9.09 -13.74 -0.36
N ASP A 112 9.84 -13.10 0.54
CA ASP A 112 11.26 -13.31 0.74
C ASP A 112 11.54 -14.50 1.70
N GLY A 113 10.49 -15.15 2.23
CA GLY A 113 10.58 -16.25 3.17
C GLY A 113 10.83 -15.81 4.62
N GLY A 114 10.77 -14.51 4.89
CA GLY A 114 10.71 -13.96 6.23
C GLY A 114 9.41 -14.37 6.90
N ALA A 115 9.51 -14.94 8.10
CA ALA A 115 8.36 -15.39 8.86
C ALA A 115 8.26 -14.67 10.21
N TRP A 116 7.04 -14.38 10.63
CA TRP A 116 6.72 -13.76 11.91
C TRP A 116 5.56 -14.46 12.57
N TYR A 117 5.45 -14.33 13.89
CA TYR A 117 4.36 -14.92 14.65
C TYR A 117 3.83 -14.02 15.76
N THR A 118 2.58 -14.26 16.16
CA THR A 118 1.90 -13.61 17.30
C THR A 118 0.90 -14.54 17.96
N LYS A 119 0.61 -14.31 19.25
CA LYS A 119 -0.47 -15.00 19.99
C LYS A 119 -1.80 -14.26 19.93
N ASN A 120 -1.80 -13.05 19.38
CA ASN A 120 -3.02 -12.26 19.22
C ASN A 120 -3.65 -12.55 17.86
N GLU A 121 -4.97 -12.61 17.81
CA GLU A 121 -5.69 -12.82 16.55
C GLU A 121 -5.36 -11.71 15.53
N PRO A 122 -5.00 -12.07 14.29
CA PRO A 122 -4.68 -11.12 13.26
C PRO A 122 -5.95 -10.39 12.85
N HIS A 123 -5.95 -9.07 12.99
CA HIS A 123 -6.97 -8.21 12.41
C HIS A 123 -6.41 -7.54 11.16
N ILE A 124 -7.17 -7.55 10.07
CA ILE A 124 -6.85 -6.78 8.87
C ILE A 124 -7.18 -5.32 9.19
N SER A 125 -6.18 -4.44 9.09
CA SER A 125 -6.46 -3.00 9.24
C SER A 125 -7.39 -2.53 8.13
N GLU A 126 -8.24 -1.52 8.38
CA GLU A 126 -9.08 -0.89 7.36
C GLU A 126 -8.27 -0.32 6.17
N ARG A 127 -6.94 -0.19 6.32
CA ARG A 127 -6.00 0.29 5.30
C ARG A 127 -5.52 -0.80 4.35
N GLY A 128 -5.90 -2.06 4.59
CA GLY A 128 -5.43 -3.22 3.82
C GLY A 128 -3.96 -3.58 4.10
N ASP A 129 -3.32 -2.91 5.06
CA ASP A 129 -1.97 -3.23 5.48
C ASP A 129 -2.00 -4.58 6.19
N PHE A 130 -1.48 -5.59 5.51
CA PHE A 130 -1.18 -6.87 6.12
C PHE A 130 0.18 -6.79 6.80
N TRP A 131 0.18 -6.99 8.12
CA TRP A 131 1.29 -6.85 9.07
C TRP A 131 2.65 -7.31 8.55
N GLY A 132 3.33 -6.45 7.79
CA GLY A 132 4.77 -6.50 7.62
C GLY A 132 5.38 -5.63 8.71
N LYS A 133 5.85 -6.26 9.80
CA LYS A 133 6.42 -5.62 11.00
C LYS A 133 5.43 -4.80 11.86
N ASP A 134 4.43 -5.44 12.43
CA ASP A 134 3.87 -4.86 13.67
C ASP A 134 4.87 -4.96 14.81
N ILE A 135 4.79 -4.02 15.75
CA ILE A 135 5.59 -3.98 16.98
C ILE A 135 5.31 -5.20 17.88
N SER A 136 4.17 -5.86 17.68
CA SER A 136 3.72 -7.01 18.48
C SER A 136 4.21 -8.38 17.98
N MET A 137 4.70 -8.46 16.74
CA MET A 137 5.12 -9.72 16.13
C MET A 137 6.59 -10.03 16.41
N LYS A 138 6.91 -11.32 16.58
CA LYS A 138 8.28 -11.80 16.75
C LYS A 138 8.73 -12.52 15.49
N GLU A 139 10.00 -12.37 15.13
CA GLU A 139 10.60 -13.13 14.02
C GLU A 139 10.55 -14.64 14.32
N ALA A 140 10.23 -15.41 13.29
CA ALA A 140 10.19 -16.88 13.30
C ALA A 140 11.31 -17.44 12.38
N PRO A 141 12.59 -17.34 12.75
CA PRO A 141 13.71 -17.70 11.87
C PRO A 141 13.79 -19.19 11.51
N ASN A 142 13.04 -20.05 12.20
CA ASN A 142 12.96 -21.50 11.95
C ASN A 142 11.57 -21.94 11.48
N PHE A 143 10.80 -21.04 10.88
CA PHE A 143 9.47 -21.35 10.40
C PHE A 143 9.54 -22.43 9.30
N ASN A 144 8.87 -23.56 9.53
CA ASN A 144 8.66 -24.60 8.53
C ASN A 144 7.15 -24.67 8.25
N LEU A 145 6.77 -24.51 6.97
CA LEU A 145 5.40 -24.75 6.55
C LEU A 145 5.04 -26.22 6.80
N HIS A 146 4.10 -26.46 7.69
CA HIS A 146 3.53 -27.79 7.88
C HIS A 146 2.37 -28.00 6.88
N SER A 147 2.32 -29.19 6.29
CA SER A 147 1.37 -29.53 5.22
C SER A 147 -0.10 -29.59 5.66
N ASP A 148 -0.37 -29.56 6.96
CA ASP A 148 -1.68 -29.65 7.60
C ASP A 148 -2.28 -28.28 7.95
N TRP A 149 -1.61 -27.18 7.62
CA TRP A 149 -2.06 -25.83 7.96
C TRP A 149 -3.00 -25.25 6.90
N THR A 150 -4.10 -24.65 7.32
CA THR A 150 -5.06 -23.97 6.43
C THR A 150 -4.38 -22.78 5.77
N GLN A 151 -4.20 -22.84 4.45
CA GLN A 151 -3.60 -21.76 3.69
C GLN A 151 -4.67 -20.73 3.34
N SER A 152 -4.57 -19.53 3.89
CA SER A 152 -5.35 -18.38 3.44
C SER A 152 -4.45 -17.45 2.67
N LEU A 153 -4.72 -17.22 1.37
CA LEU A 153 -4.05 -16.19 0.60
C LEU A 153 -4.77 -14.86 0.83
N ILE A 154 -4.10 -13.90 1.47
CA ILE A 154 -4.66 -12.56 1.65
C ILE A 154 -3.90 -11.60 0.75
N LYS A 155 -4.60 -11.07 -0.25
CA LYS A 155 -4.04 -10.10 -1.21
C LYS A 155 -4.02 -8.72 -0.56
N ARG A 156 -2.84 -8.11 -0.43
CA ARG A 156 -2.58 -6.82 0.25
C ARG A 156 -3.34 -5.58 -0.29
N ASN A 157 -4.23 -5.72 -1.27
CA ASN A 157 -4.94 -4.58 -1.86
C ASN A 157 -6.40 -4.83 -2.24
N ASN A 158 -6.98 -5.99 -1.96
CA ASN A 158 -8.40 -6.20 -2.19
C ASN A 158 -9.02 -7.09 -1.12
N ILE A 159 -10.22 -6.66 -0.73
CA ILE A 159 -11.19 -7.31 0.13
C ILE A 159 -11.12 -8.83 0.00
N ALA A 160 -11.03 -9.49 1.16
CA ALA A 160 -11.24 -10.91 1.43
C ALA A 160 -11.85 -11.71 0.26
N GLU A 161 -11.01 -12.37 -0.53
CA GLU A 161 -11.41 -13.57 -1.24
C GLU A 161 -11.11 -14.76 -0.33
N THR A 162 -12.15 -15.36 0.23
CA THR A 162 -12.05 -16.71 0.79
C THR A 162 -11.74 -17.64 -0.37
N LEU A 163 -10.48 -18.04 -0.53
CA LEU A 163 -10.15 -19.08 -1.50
C LEU A 163 -10.75 -20.40 -1.01
N ALA A 164 -11.73 -20.90 -1.76
CA ALA A 164 -12.16 -22.28 -1.59
C ALA A 164 -10.97 -23.20 -1.92
N ASN A 165 -10.59 -24.01 -0.93
CA ASN A 165 -9.75 -25.21 -1.00
C ASN A 165 -8.78 -25.26 -2.19
N LEU A 166 -7.59 -24.69 -2.00
CA LEU A 166 -6.42 -25.08 -2.80
C LEU A 166 -6.10 -26.55 -2.49
N GLU A 167 -6.57 -27.47 -3.33
CA GLU A 167 -6.11 -28.85 -3.30
C GLU A 167 -4.62 -28.86 -3.67
N VAL A 168 -3.78 -29.14 -2.67
CA VAL A 168 -2.35 -29.36 -2.86
C VAL A 168 -2.21 -30.72 -3.55
N SER A 169 -1.94 -30.70 -4.87
CA SER A 169 -1.47 -31.88 -5.58
C SER A 169 -0.07 -32.22 -5.08
N THR A 170 0.04 -33.35 -4.39
CA THR A 170 1.32 -33.96 -4.06
C THR A 170 1.84 -34.73 -5.29
N GLN A 171 3.05 -34.42 -5.72
CA GLN A 171 3.91 -35.34 -6.49
C GLN A 171 5.08 -35.74 -5.61
#